data_AF-A0A1M5RTT8-F1
#
_entry.id   AF-A0A1M5RTT8-F1
#
_cell.length_a   1.000
_cell.length_b   1.000
_cell.length_c   1.000
_cell.angle_alpha   90.00
_cell.angle_beta   90.00
_cell.angle_gamma   90.00
#
_symmetry.space_group_name_H-M   'P 1'
#
loop_
_entity.id
_entity.type
_entity.pdbx_description
1 polymer ?
#
loop_
_entity_poly.entity_id
_entity_poly.type
_entity_poly.pdbx_seq_one_letter_code
_entity_poly.pdbx_strand_id
1 'polypeptide(L)'
;MMADEMTDKINYQNNPLHGLSLKDLVTQLVEQYGFELLYAYLNLNCFRKLPTVDSSVKFLKKTEWARHKIENFYLYTYKNLPRPSSEQYALPPRDRIVPDHHQPGEPKELSFADAKLQRQKREEKAAEHRKHGGQQRGSGNRSNASRNTYSHGKSSNDRREKAKPSSSDDPWAAWR
;
A
#
# COMPACT_ATOMS: atom_id res chain seq x y z
N MET A 1 22.43 34.83 16.98
CA MET A 1 23.34 34.33 15.92
C MET A 1 23.28 32.81 15.99
N MET A 2 22.72 32.02 15.08
CA MET A 2 21.87 32.22 13.91
C MET A 2 20.90 31.02 13.98
N ALA A 3 19.60 31.26 14.16
CA ALA A 3 18.60 30.27 13.80
C ALA A 3 18.49 30.36 12.28
N ASP A 4 19.37 29.64 11.59
CA ASP A 4 19.31 29.56 10.14
C ASP A 4 18.09 28.69 9.80
N GLU A 5 16.98 29.39 9.55
CA GLU A 5 15.84 28.91 8.78
C GLU A 5 16.32 28.50 7.38
N MET A 6 17.09 27.42 7.27
CA MET A 6 17.20 26.72 6.01
C MET A 6 16.01 25.79 5.93
N THR A 7 14.93 26.32 5.37
CA THR A 7 13.84 25.54 4.77
C THR A 7 14.43 24.30 4.12
N ASP A 8 14.19 23.12 4.68
CA ASP A 8 14.47 21.83 4.06
C ASP A 8 13.70 21.83 2.74
N LYS A 9 14.37 22.27 1.67
CA LYS A 9 13.82 22.18 0.31
C LYS A 9 13.60 20.71 0.10
N ILE A 10 12.33 20.30 0.16
CA ILE A 10 11.95 18.90 0.03
C ILE A 10 12.50 18.42 -1.32
N ASN A 11 13.59 17.64 -1.25
CA ASN A 11 14.33 17.25 -2.43
C ASN A 11 13.72 15.97 -2.99
N TYR A 12 12.75 16.14 -3.89
CA TYR A 12 12.17 15.02 -4.62
C TYR A 12 13.13 14.43 -5.66
N GLN A 13 14.22 15.11 -6.03
CA GLN A 13 15.08 14.72 -7.15
C GLN A 13 15.83 13.39 -6.93
N ASN A 14 15.99 12.96 -5.68
CA ASN A 14 16.73 11.74 -5.36
C ASN A 14 15.90 10.46 -5.53
N ASN A 15 14.60 10.55 -5.81
CA ASN A 15 13.81 9.34 -6.08
C ASN A 15 14.16 8.76 -7.46
N PRO A 16 14.66 7.52 -7.56
CA PRO A 16 15.10 6.91 -8.82
C PRO A 16 14.00 6.83 -9.90
N LEU A 17 12.73 7.00 -9.54
CA LEU A 17 11.61 7.02 -10.48
C LEU A 17 11.45 8.36 -11.22
N HIS A 18 12.04 9.45 -10.74
CA HIS A 18 12.04 10.70 -11.50
C HIS A 18 12.98 10.59 -12.70
N GLY A 19 12.46 10.91 -13.88
CA GLY A 19 13.19 10.74 -15.15
C GLY A 19 13.15 9.34 -15.76
N LEU A 20 12.72 8.31 -15.02
CA LEU A 20 12.51 6.97 -15.59
C LEU A 20 11.14 6.85 -16.27
N SER A 21 11.17 6.46 -17.54
CA SER A 21 9.96 6.13 -18.29
C SER A 21 9.38 4.79 -17.83
N LEU A 22 8.05 4.66 -17.91
CA LEU A 22 7.38 3.40 -17.58
C LEU A 22 7.83 2.24 -18.48
N LYS A 23 8.25 2.54 -19.71
CA LYS A 23 8.78 1.53 -20.64
C LYS A 23 10.12 1.01 -20.14
N ASP A 24 11.05 1.90 -19.81
CA ASP A 24 12.39 1.52 -19.36
C ASP A 24 12.34 0.77 -18.03
N LEU A 25 11.45 1.19 -17.12
CA LEU A 25 11.22 0.49 -15.86
C LEU A 25 10.78 -0.96 -16.09
N VAL A 26 9.80 -1.18 -16.97
CA VAL A 26 9.32 -2.54 -17.29
C VAL A 26 10.42 -3.35 -17.97
N THR A 27 11.14 -2.76 -18.93
CA THR A 27 12.25 -3.41 -19.63
C THR A 27 13.31 -3.91 -18.64
N GLN A 28 13.80 -3.04 -17.74
CA GLN A 28 14.80 -3.41 -16.73
C GLN A 28 14.33 -4.56 -15.83
N LEU A 29 13.07 -4.52 -15.38
CA LEU A 29 12.51 -5.58 -14.55
C LEU A 29 12.39 -6.91 -15.30
N VAL A 30 12.01 -6.87 -16.57
CA VAL A 30 11.89 -8.07 -17.41
C VAL A 30 13.27 -8.64 -17.74
N GLU A 31 14.27 -7.80 -17.98
CA GLU A 31 15.64 -8.23 -18.25
C GLU A 31 16.27 -8.95 -17.05
N GLN A 32 16.01 -8.49 -15.82
CA GLN A 32 16.56 -9.12 -14.62
C GLN A 32 15.75 -10.33 -14.14
N TYR A 33 14.41 -10.28 -14.18
CA TYR A 33 13.56 -11.29 -13.53
C TYR A 33 12.72 -12.13 -14.51
N GLY A 34 12.50 -11.64 -15.73
CA GLY A 34 11.58 -12.26 -16.68
C GLY A 34 10.10 -12.10 -16.31
N PHE A 35 9.22 -12.41 -17.26
CA PHE A 35 7.77 -12.23 -17.11
C PHE A 35 7.14 -13.20 -16.08
N GLU A 36 7.59 -14.45 -16.06
CA GLU A 36 7.00 -15.49 -15.22
C GLU A 36 7.22 -15.21 -13.73
N LEU A 37 8.43 -14.78 -13.37
CA LEU A 37 8.79 -14.45 -11.99
C LEU A 37 8.06 -13.19 -11.54
N LEU A 38 8.01 -12.16 -12.37
CA LEU A 38 7.22 -10.95 -12.10
C LEU A 38 5.74 -11.29 -11.90
N TYR A 39 5.18 -12.21 -12.68
CA TYR A 39 3.81 -12.68 -12.47
C TYR A 39 3.66 -13.41 -11.14
N ALA A 40 4.60 -14.28 -10.76
CA ALA A 40 4.54 -15.02 -9.50
C ALA A 40 4.55 -14.08 -8.27
N TYR A 41 5.35 -13.01 -8.30
CA TYR A 41 5.44 -12.04 -7.19
C TYR A 41 4.33 -10.99 -7.19
N LEU A 42 4.07 -10.38 -8.34
CA LEU A 42 3.14 -9.25 -8.45
C LEU A 42 1.70 -9.70 -8.71
N ASN A 43 1.51 -10.89 -9.29
CA ASN A 43 0.22 -11.42 -9.72
C ASN A 43 -0.56 -10.42 -10.59
N LEU A 44 0.13 -9.79 -11.55
CA LEU A 44 -0.44 -8.84 -12.50
C LEU A 44 -0.71 -9.55 -13.84
N ASN A 45 -1.97 -9.52 -14.30
CA ASN A 45 -2.40 -10.24 -15.49
C ASN A 45 -1.65 -9.83 -16.78
N CYS A 46 -1.08 -8.62 -16.84
CA CYS A 46 -0.29 -8.17 -17.98
C CYS A 46 0.93 -9.06 -18.25
N PHE A 47 1.53 -9.65 -17.21
CA PHE A 47 2.70 -10.52 -17.35
C PHE A 47 2.37 -11.97 -17.70
N ARG A 48 1.10 -12.38 -17.62
CA ARG A 48 0.67 -13.74 -17.97
C ARG A 48 -0.01 -13.85 -19.33
N LYS A 49 -0.91 -12.91 -19.65
CA LYS A 49 -1.76 -13.02 -20.86
C LYS A 49 -1.06 -12.56 -22.14
N LEU A 50 -0.31 -11.47 -22.07
CA LEU A 50 0.40 -10.87 -23.20
C LEU A 50 1.77 -10.39 -22.71
N PRO A 51 2.75 -11.31 -22.55
CA PRO A 51 4.06 -11.03 -21.96
C PRO A 51 4.94 -10.25 -22.94
N THR A 52 4.54 -9.01 -23.24
CA THR A 52 5.35 -8.05 -24.01
C THR A 52 5.45 -6.74 -23.24
N VAL A 53 6.58 -6.05 -23.41
CA VAL A 53 6.83 -4.77 -22.74
C VAL A 53 5.76 -3.75 -23.15
N ASP A 54 5.46 -3.62 -24.44
CA ASP A 54 4.50 -2.63 -24.95
C ASP A 54 3.07 -2.88 -24.44
N SER A 55 2.64 -4.15 -24.37
CA SER A 55 1.31 -4.49 -23.82
C SER A 55 1.24 -4.20 -22.32
N SER A 56 2.32 -4.51 -21.59
CA SER A 56 2.43 -4.22 -20.16
C SER A 56 2.38 -2.73 -19.89
N VAL A 57 3.10 -1.92 -20.67
CA VAL A 57 3.07 -0.45 -20.56
C VAL A 57 1.67 0.10 -20.86
N LYS A 58 1.00 -0.38 -21.92
CA LYS A 58 -0.38 0.02 -22.25
C LYS A 58 -1.35 -0.30 -21.10
N PHE A 59 -1.19 -1.45 -20.45
CA PHE A 59 -2.00 -1.83 -19.29
C PHE A 59 -1.71 -0.93 -18.08
N LEU A 60 -0.43 -0.75 -17.72
CA LEU A 60 0.00 0.04 -16.57
C LEU A 60 -0.38 1.53 -16.71
N LYS A 61 -0.46 2.06 -17.93
CA LYS A 61 -0.98 3.42 -18.18
C LYS A 61 -2.46 3.57 -17.84
N LYS A 62 -3.26 2.51 -18.00
CA LYS A 62 -4.71 2.51 -17.71
C LYS A 62 -5.03 2.11 -16.28
N THR A 63 -4.13 1.40 -15.62
CA THR A 63 -4.36 0.80 -14.31
C THR A 63 -3.37 1.36 -13.30
N GLU A 64 -3.74 2.49 -12.70
CA GLU A 64 -2.86 3.26 -11.81
C GLU A 64 -2.38 2.47 -10.59
N TRP A 65 -3.26 1.74 -9.91
CA TRP A 65 -2.83 0.91 -8.78
C TRP A 65 -1.78 -0.14 -9.17
N ALA A 66 -1.84 -0.66 -10.40
CA ALA A 66 -0.86 -1.61 -10.91
C ALA A 66 0.47 -0.91 -11.24
N ARG A 67 0.41 0.33 -11.74
CA ARG A 67 1.59 1.20 -11.90
C ARG A 67 2.26 1.47 -10.55
N HIS A 68 1.51 1.85 -9.53
CA HIS A 68 2.07 2.06 -8.20
C HIS A 68 2.67 0.77 -7.63
N LYS A 69 2.04 -0.38 -7.90
CA LYS A 69 2.54 -1.68 -7.44
C LYS A 69 3.90 -2.05 -8.08
N ILE A 70 4.07 -1.83 -9.38
CA ILE A 70 5.35 -2.12 -10.05
C ILE A 70 6.43 -1.11 -9.69
N GLU A 71 6.09 0.17 -9.52
CA GLU A 71 7.02 1.21 -9.06
C GLU A 71 7.52 0.94 -7.64
N ASN A 72 6.64 0.51 -6.73
CA ASN A 72 7.03 0.04 -5.40
C ASN A 72 8.00 -1.13 -5.47
N PHE A 73 7.72 -2.10 -6.33
CA PHE A 73 8.59 -3.24 -6.53
C PHE A 73 9.96 -2.84 -7.08
N TYR A 74 9.99 -1.87 -8.00
CA TYR A 74 11.23 -1.33 -8.53
C TYR A 74 12.08 -0.68 -7.43
N LEU A 75 11.49 0.16 -6.57
CA LEU A 75 12.23 0.84 -5.49
C LEU A 75 12.81 -0.13 -4.45
N TYR A 76 12.00 -1.06 -3.94
CA TYR A 76 12.39 -1.86 -2.77
C TYR A 76 12.96 -3.23 -3.11
N THR A 77 12.61 -3.78 -4.28
CA THR A 77 13.13 -5.09 -4.71
C THR A 77 14.28 -4.93 -5.67
N TYR A 78 14.15 -4.05 -6.67
CA TYR A 78 15.18 -3.89 -7.70
C TYR A 78 16.28 -2.90 -7.28
N LYS A 79 15.92 -1.76 -6.67
CA LYS A 79 16.89 -0.79 -6.15
C LYS A 79 17.27 -1.06 -4.68
N ASN A 80 16.70 -2.09 -4.07
CA ASN A 80 16.93 -2.50 -2.68
C ASN A 80 16.96 -1.34 -1.67
N LEU A 81 16.10 -0.33 -1.88
CA LEU A 81 16.04 0.82 -1.00
C LEU A 81 15.46 0.44 0.37
N PRO A 82 15.86 1.14 1.43
CA PRO A 82 15.27 0.94 2.74
C PRO A 82 13.77 1.27 2.71
N ARG A 83 13.02 0.60 3.59
CA ARG A 83 11.59 0.82 3.71
C ARG A 83 11.33 2.27 4.17
N PRO A 84 10.38 2.97 3.54
CA PRO A 84 10.05 4.33 3.92
C PRO A 84 9.26 4.33 5.24
N SER A 85 9.14 5.52 5.84
CA SER A 85 8.21 5.73 6.96
C SER A 85 6.76 5.46 6.55
N SER A 86 5.89 5.21 7.53
CA SER A 86 4.45 4.99 7.31
C SER A 86 3.79 6.14 6.53
N GLU A 87 4.12 7.39 6.89
CA GLU A 87 3.62 8.60 6.22
C GLU A 87 4.05 8.67 4.75
N GLN A 88 5.33 8.40 4.47
CA GLN A 88 5.85 8.38 3.11
C GLN A 88 5.29 7.21 2.30
N TYR A 89 5.01 6.06 2.93
CA TYR A 89 4.44 4.90 2.26
C TYR A 89 3.01 5.16 1.76
N ALA A 90 2.26 6.01 2.46
CA ALA A 90 0.90 6.41 2.07
C ALA A 90 0.87 7.25 0.78
N LEU A 91 1.97 7.92 0.45
CA LEU A 91 2.10 8.69 -0.78
C LEU A 91 2.36 7.79 -2.00
N PRO A 92 1.94 8.21 -3.21
CA PRO A 92 2.29 7.54 -4.46
C PRO A 92 3.81 7.34 -4.57
N PRO A 93 4.29 6.24 -5.17
CA PRO A 93 5.73 5.92 -5.21
C PRO A 93 6.61 7.01 -5.82
N ARG A 94 6.08 7.78 -6.80
CA ARG A 94 6.79 8.89 -7.44
C ARG A 94 6.83 10.17 -6.60
N ASP A 95 5.96 10.31 -5.60
CA ASP A 95 5.87 11.50 -4.75
C ASP A 95 6.62 11.31 -3.41
N ARG A 96 7.26 10.15 -3.23
CA ARG A 96 8.02 9.84 -2.01
C ARG A 96 9.38 10.53 -2.02
N ILE A 97 9.75 11.02 -0.85
CA ILE A 97 11.04 11.65 -0.62
C ILE A 97 12.03 10.55 -0.23
N VAL A 98 13.13 10.45 -0.98
CA VAL A 98 14.24 9.54 -0.68
C VAL A 98 15.40 10.39 -0.15
N PRO A 99 15.77 10.28 1.14
CA PRO A 99 16.91 11.03 1.69
C PRO A 99 18.21 10.77 0.93
N ASP A 100 19.07 11.78 0.81
CA ASP A 100 20.31 11.75 -0.01
C ASP A 100 21.30 10.63 0.39
N HIS A 101 21.24 10.17 1.64
CA HIS A 101 22.09 9.08 2.13
C HIS A 101 21.60 7.67 1.71
N HIS A 102 20.39 7.55 1.17
CA HIS A 102 19.88 6.27 0.67
C HIS A 102 20.25 6.08 -0.80
N GLN A 103 21.22 5.22 -1.04
CA GLN A 103 21.64 4.86 -2.40
C GLN A 103 21.02 3.55 -2.85
N PRO A 104 20.64 3.43 -4.14
CA PRO A 104 20.22 2.17 -4.71
C PRO A 104 21.30 1.08 -4.60
N GLY A 105 20.90 -0.09 -4.11
CA GLY A 105 21.73 -1.28 -4.07
C GLY A 105 21.52 -2.20 -5.27
N GLU A 106 22.11 -3.40 -5.18
CA GLU A 106 21.95 -4.46 -6.17
C GLU A 106 20.51 -5.03 -6.19
N PRO A 107 20.01 -5.47 -7.36
CA PRO A 107 18.71 -6.11 -7.46
C PRO A 107 18.63 -7.35 -6.58
N LYS A 108 17.55 -7.45 -5.81
CA LYS A 108 17.30 -8.60 -4.95
C LYS A 108 17.06 -9.85 -5.80
N GLU A 109 17.79 -10.93 -5.51
CA GLU A 109 17.52 -12.22 -6.13
C GLU A 109 16.12 -12.74 -5.75
N LEU A 110 15.33 -13.08 -6.76
CA LEU A 110 13.97 -13.58 -6.58
C LEU A 110 13.91 -15.04 -7.01
N SER A 111 13.32 -15.88 -6.16
CA SER A 111 13.09 -17.30 -6.45
C SER A 111 11.61 -17.62 -6.60
N PHE A 112 11.27 -18.59 -7.45
CA PHE A 112 9.91 -19.12 -7.56
C PHE A 112 9.44 -19.82 -6.28
N ALA A 113 10.36 -20.44 -5.53
CA ALA A 113 10.05 -21.08 -4.25
C ALA A 113 9.55 -20.05 -3.24
N ASP A 114 10.24 -18.92 -3.17
CA ASP A 114 9.88 -17.77 -2.32
C ASP A 114 8.52 -17.19 -2.70
N ALA A 115 8.23 -17.06 -4.00
CA ALA A 115 6.92 -16.60 -4.47
C ALA A 115 5.78 -17.53 -4.00
N LYS A 116 5.97 -18.86 -4.11
CA LYS A 116 5.01 -19.86 -3.62
C LYS A 116 4.81 -19.75 -2.11
N LEU A 117 5.90 -19.61 -1.35
CA LEU A 117 5.85 -19.45 0.10
C LEU A 117 5.11 -18.17 0.50
N GLN A 118 5.38 -17.04 -0.14
CA GLN A 118 4.67 -15.79 0.12
C GLN A 118 3.17 -15.93 -0.15
N ARG A 119 2.80 -16.66 -1.19
CA ARG A 119 1.40 -16.94 -1.51
C ARG A 119 0.74 -17.83 -0.45
N GLN A 120 1.39 -18.93 -0.06
CA GLN A 120 0.91 -19.82 1.00
C GLN A 120 0.72 -19.06 2.32
N LYS A 121 1.71 -18.25 2.73
CA LYS A 121 1.60 -17.39 3.93
C LYS A 121 0.42 -16.43 3.87
N ARG A 122 0.15 -15.83 2.70
CA ARG A 122 -1.01 -14.95 2.50
C ARG A 122 -2.34 -15.72 2.58
N GLU A 123 -2.38 -16.93 2.02
CA GLU A 123 -3.56 -17.81 2.06
C GLU A 123 -3.84 -18.33 3.48
N GLU A 124 -2.80 -18.73 4.22
CA GLU A 124 -2.89 -19.14 5.63
C GLU A 124 -3.40 -17.99 6.51
N LYS A 125 -2.80 -16.80 6.40
CA LYS A 125 -3.26 -15.61 7.15
C LYS A 125 -4.71 -15.25 6.80
N ALA A 126 -5.09 -15.35 5.53
CA ALA A 126 -6.47 -15.12 5.10
C ALA A 126 -7.43 -16.19 5.64
N ALA A 127 -7.01 -17.47 5.69
CA ALA A 127 -7.79 -18.56 6.27
C ALA A 127 -7.93 -18.42 7.79
N GLU A 128 -6.87 -18.01 8.49
CA GLU A 128 -6.89 -17.72 9.92
C GLU A 128 -7.87 -16.59 10.23
N HIS A 129 -7.84 -15.50 9.47
CA HIS A 129 -8.81 -14.41 9.61
C HIS A 129 -10.25 -14.89 9.35
N ARG A 130 -10.48 -15.82 8.41
CA ARG A 130 -11.81 -16.42 8.19
C ARG A 130 -12.26 -17.31 9.36
N LYS A 131 -11.35 -18.06 9.98
CA LYS A 131 -11.65 -18.90 11.15
C LYS A 131 -12.04 -18.07 12.38
N HIS A 132 -11.41 -16.92 12.57
CA HIS A 132 -11.68 -16.01 13.70
C HIS A 132 -12.79 -14.97 13.42
N GLY A 133 -13.17 -14.78 12.15
CA GLY A 133 -14.16 -13.79 11.70
C GLY A 133 -15.64 -14.15 11.91
N GLY A 134 -15.95 -15.13 12.77
CA GLY A 134 -17.33 -15.57 13.06
C GLY A 134 -17.94 -15.03 14.36
N GLN A 135 -17.20 -14.29 15.18
CA GLN A 135 -17.68 -13.81 16.48
C GLN A 135 -17.38 -12.32 16.69
N GLN A 136 -17.99 -11.43 15.90
CA GLN A 136 -18.41 -10.11 16.39
C GLN A 136 -19.28 -9.37 15.37
N ARG A 137 -20.56 -9.22 15.77
CA ARG A 137 -21.58 -8.21 15.39
C ARG A 137 -22.88 -8.78 14.80
N GLY A 138 -23.66 -9.37 15.69
CA GLY A 138 -25.11 -9.47 15.56
C GLY A 138 -25.77 -9.32 16.92
N SER A 139 -26.23 -8.11 17.27
CA SER A 139 -27.43 -7.85 18.08
C SER A 139 -27.58 -6.33 18.32
N GLY A 140 -28.65 -5.77 17.79
CA GLY A 140 -28.97 -4.33 17.86
C GLY A 140 -30.24 -4.06 17.09
N ASN A 141 -31.31 -4.70 17.56
CA ASN A 141 -32.64 -4.77 16.97
C ASN A 141 -33.19 -3.39 16.55
N ARG A 142 -33.65 -3.30 15.30
CA ARG A 142 -34.54 -2.24 14.81
C ARG A 142 -35.96 -2.63 15.18
N SER A 143 -36.58 -1.97 16.16
CA SER A 143 -38.04 -1.83 16.17
C SER A 143 -38.51 -0.64 16.99
N ASN A 144 -39.20 0.25 16.28
CA ASN A 144 -40.02 1.35 16.78
C ASN A 144 -41.22 0.77 17.56
N ALA A 145 -41.42 1.17 18.81
CA ALA A 145 -42.69 1.04 19.52
C ALA A 145 -42.81 2.12 20.60
N SER A 146 -43.70 3.07 20.32
CA SER A 146 -44.31 4.06 21.20
C SER A 146 -44.54 3.58 22.65
N ARG A 147 -44.11 4.39 23.62
CA ARG A 147 -44.87 4.66 24.86
C ARG A 147 -44.44 6.00 25.46
N ASN A 148 -45.29 6.99 25.18
CA ASN A 148 -45.44 8.24 25.90
C ASN A 148 -45.55 8.00 27.42
N THR A 149 -44.67 8.60 28.23
CA THR A 149 -44.96 8.97 29.63
C THR A 149 -44.26 10.30 29.96
N TYR A 150 -44.97 11.10 30.75
CA TYR A 150 -44.81 12.54 30.95
C TYR A 150 -43.55 12.98 31.71
N SER A 151 -42.98 14.08 31.22
CA SER A 151 -42.30 15.21 31.92
C SER A 151 -41.76 15.05 33.35
N HIS A 152 -40.47 15.38 33.54
CA HIS A 152 -40.02 16.62 34.22
C HIS A 152 -38.48 16.74 34.26
N GLY A 153 -37.97 17.88 33.80
CA GLY A 153 -37.01 18.69 34.56
C GLY A 153 -35.50 18.43 34.43
N LYS A 154 -34.82 19.41 33.80
CA LYS A 154 -33.44 19.90 34.04
C LYS A 154 -32.29 18.96 33.64
N SER A 155 -31.11 19.40 33.19
CA SER A 155 -30.59 20.66 32.65
C SER A 155 -29.18 20.30 32.15
N SER A 156 -28.86 20.68 30.90
CA SER A 156 -27.54 21.09 30.40
C SER A 156 -26.26 20.31 30.79
N ASN A 157 -25.75 19.60 29.76
CA ASN A 157 -24.36 19.64 29.28
C ASN A 157 -23.30 18.78 29.99
N ASP A 158 -23.30 17.48 29.71
CA ASP A 158 -22.19 16.55 29.98
C ASP A 158 -21.48 16.24 28.64
N ARG A 159 -20.49 17.07 28.26
CA ARG A 159 -19.56 16.75 27.16
C ARG A 159 -18.49 15.80 27.70
N ARG A 160 -18.85 14.53 27.83
CA ARG A 160 -17.91 13.45 28.13
C ARG A 160 -17.21 13.01 26.86
N GLU A 161 -15.91 13.27 26.82
CA GLU A 161 -14.98 12.86 25.78
C GLU A 161 -15.10 11.36 25.48
N LYS A 162 -15.40 11.02 24.22
CA LYS A 162 -15.30 9.65 23.74
C LYS A 162 -13.91 9.43 23.15
N ALA A 163 -13.04 8.86 23.97
CA ALA A 163 -11.84 8.17 23.51
C ALA A 163 -12.23 7.11 22.46
N LYS A 164 -11.61 7.17 21.28
CA LYS A 164 -11.70 6.15 20.24
C LYS A 164 -10.64 5.07 20.53
N PRO A 165 -10.99 3.78 20.67
CA PRO A 165 -9.98 2.74 20.75
C PRO A 165 -9.52 2.28 19.37
N SER A 166 -8.19 2.29 19.23
CA SER A 166 -7.27 1.44 18.46
C SER A 166 -7.40 1.35 16.93
N SER A 167 -6.27 1.70 16.31
CA SER A 167 -5.91 1.61 14.90
C SER A 167 -6.21 0.24 14.29
N SER A 168 -7.01 0.26 13.23
CA SER A 168 -6.97 -0.80 12.23
C SER A 168 -5.75 -0.51 11.35
N ASP A 169 -4.64 -1.23 11.55
CA ASP A 169 -3.47 -1.25 10.66
C ASP A 169 -3.81 -1.97 9.34
N ASP A 170 -4.87 -1.50 8.66
CA ASP A 170 -5.16 -1.86 7.28
C ASP A 170 -4.99 -0.60 6.42
N PRO A 171 -3.83 -0.42 5.77
CA PRO A 171 -3.59 0.74 4.90
C PRO A 171 -4.49 0.75 3.65
N TRP A 172 -5.38 -0.23 3.48
CA TRP A 172 -6.29 -0.36 2.34
C TRP A 172 -7.77 -0.19 2.69
N ALA A 173 -8.13 0.10 3.94
CA ALA A 173 -9.53 0.21 4.37
C ALA A 173 -10.32 1.35 3.68
N ALA A 174 -9.63 2.37 3.14
CA ALA A 174 -10.25 3.54 2.51
C ALA A 174 -10.72 3.34 1.05
N TRP A 175 -10.46 2.18 0.44
CA TRP A 175 -10.70 1.93 -1.00
C TRP A 175 -11.66 0.74 -1.25
N ARG A 176 -12.48 0.38 -0.26
CA ARG A 176 -13.53 -0.65 -0.37
C ARG A 176 -14.90 -0.05 -0.63
#